data_AF-T0S294-F1
#
_entry.id   AF-T0S294-F1
#
_cell.length_a   1.000
_cell.length_b   1.000
_cell.length_c   1.000
_cell.angle_alpha   90.00
_cell.angle_beta   90.00
_cell.angle_gamma   90.00
#
_symmetry.space_group_name_H-M   'P 1'
#
loop_
_entity.id
_entity.type
_entity.pdbx_description
1 polymer ?
#
loop_
_entity_poly.entity_id
_entity_poly.type
_entity_poly.pdbx_seq_one_letter_code
_entity_poly.pdbx_strand_id
1 'polypeptide(L)'
;MEHLLDLYREMEPVEVFMAALRASHEYLSIEFQDAVVAEIFRDPICDDFAPKQAYTYRIIKMYVHDAEMAGGDISDELMAELMARISNNKCFNSLDELHHVSYRLRQPNASRHDVITCRVATAHNEVGMKLWEAGFYLAEYGLAHPTAFANKRVIELGAGAGFTGLVLAANAAQPPGHVLVTDYAPVVLQNLRYNVELNAFRGMLAPCPVTTAALDWTNWTWDDCEMAFDVLIAGDCVYDVRSFPDLMRVLAAFLKRPRTTAIFASTIRNAATFQAFLDQLHAHAIDYTELPCDFPALFTYANRDSIRLTELRAATRQ
;
A
#
# COMPACT_ATOMS: atom_id res chain seq x y z
N MET A 1 7.45 -21.82 4.30
CA MET A 1 6.31 -21.25 5.06
C MET A 1 6.27 -19.74 4.99
N GLU A 2 7.32 -19.02 5.40
CA GLU A 2 7.30 -17.55 5.47
C GLU A 2 6.92 -16.84 4.16
N HIS A 3 7.45 -17.31 3.01
CA HIS A 3 7.06 -16.79 1.69
C HIS A 3 5.56 -16.98 1.40
N LEU A 4 4.99 -18.15 1.73
CA LEU A 4 3.56 -18.41 1.54
C LEU A 4 2.71 -17.51 2.44
N LEU A 5 3.16 -17.25 3.67
CA LEU A 5 2.48 -16.34 4.58
C LEU A 5 2.42 -14.90 4.02
N ASP A 6 3.51 -14.41 3.42
CA ASP A 6 3.49 -13.13 2.72
C ASP A 6 2.47 -13.13 1.59
N LEU A 7 2.52 -14.12 0.67
CA LEU A 7 1.57 -14.21 -0.46
C LEU A 7 0.11 -14.24 0.01
N TYR A 8 -0.15 -14.94 1.13
CA TYR A 8 -1.48 -15.00 1.73
C TYR A 8 -1.94 -13.65 2.29
N ARG A 9 -1.09 -13.00 3.08
CA ARG A 9 -1.37 -11.68 3.69
C ARG A 9 -1.49 -10.56 2.67
N GLU A 10 -0.68 -10.60 1.62
CA GLU A 10 -0.67 -9.63 0.51
C GLU A 10 -1.87 -9.83 -0.44
N MET A 11 -2.56 -10.99 -0.33
CA MET A 11 -3.60 -11.44 -1.26
C MET A 11 -3.12 -11.46 -2.72
N GLU A 12 -1.92 -11.98 -2.92
CA GLU A 12 -1.42 -12.27 -4.27
C GLU A 12 -2.39 -13.20 -5.01
N PRO A 13 -2.41 -13.19 -6.36
CA PRO A 13 -3.33 -14.05 -7.12
C PRO A 13 -3.27 -15.50 -6.64
N VAL A 14 -4.43 -16.16 -6.55
CA VAL A 14 -4.55 -17.54 -6.04
C VAL A 14 -3.59 -18.47 -6.77
N GLU A 15 -3.41 -18.25 -8.06
CA GLU A 15 -2.51 -19.01 -8.92
C GLU A 15 -1.03 -18.85 -8.51
N VAL A 16 -0.63 -17.66 -8.08
CA VAL A 16 0.73 -17.38 -7.57
C VAL A 16 0.94 -18.07 -6.24
N PHE A 17 -0.02 -17.97 -5.31
CA PHE A 17 0.02 -18.69 -4.04
C PHE A 17 0.14 -20.21 -4.26
N MET A 18 -0.74 -20.77 -5.10
CA MET A 18 -0.76 -22.22 -5.36
C MET A 18 0.52 -22.69 -6.07
N ALA A 19 1.11 -21.89 -6.96
CA ALA A 19 2.38 -22.21 -7.58
C ALA A 19 3.51 -22.28 -6.55
N ALA A 20 3.59 -21.32 -5.61
CA ALA A 20 4.56 -21.34 -4.52
C ALA A 20 4.32 -22.51 -3.55
N LEU A 21 3.05 -22.85 -3.28
CA LEU A 21 2.68 -23.98 -2.44
C LEU A 21 3.20 -25.29 -3.05
N ARG A 22 2.91 -25.53 -4.33
CA ARG A 22 3.34 -26.73 -5.07
C ARG A 22 4.85 -26.85 -5.24
N ALA A 23 5.57 -25.73 -5.19
CA ALA A 23 7.02 -25.71 -5.22
C ALA A 23 7.66 -26.08 -3.86
N SER A 24 6.87 -26.16 -2.79
CA SER A 24 7.36 -26.54 -1.46
C SER A 24 7.65 -28.05 -1.37
N HIS A 25 8.67 -28.41 -0.61
CA HIS A 25 9.01 -29.81 -0.35
C HIS A 25 7.86 -30.50 0.39
N GLU A 26 7.49 -31.70 -0.07
CA GLU A 26 6.43 -32.52 0.55
C GLU A 26 5.11 -31.76 0.74
N TYR A 27 4.76 -30.86 -0.19
CA TYR A 27 3.61 -29.96 0.00
C TYR A 27 2.25 -30.68 0.15
N LEU A 28 2.16 -31.99 -0.11
CA LEU A 28 0.94 -32.78 0.09
C LEU A 28 0.98 -33.66 1.35
N SER A 29 2.08 -33.70 2.10
CA SER A 29 2.13 -34.48 3.34
C SER A 29 1.17 -33.92 4.38
N ILE A 30 0.65 -34.78 5.24
CA ILE A 30 -0.25 -34.39 6.33
C ILE A 30 0.43 -33.34 7.23
N GLU A 31 1.71 -33.53 7.53
CA GLU A 31 2.50 -32.61 8.35
C GLU A 31 2.59 -31.22 7.70
N PHE A 32 2.76 -31.15 6.38
CA PHE A 32 2.81 -29.87 5.67
C PHE A 32 1.43 -29.22 5.56
N GLN A 33 0.37 -30.00 5.34
CA GLN A 33 -1.02 -29.52 5.40
C GLN A 33 -1.34 -28.87 6.74
N ASP A 34 -1.02 -29.55 7.85
CA ASP A 34 -1.24 -29.03 9.21
C ASP A 34 -0.41 -27.77 9.47
N ALA A 35 0.84 -27.73 9.00
CA ALA A 35 1.69 -26.55 9.11
C ALA A 35 1.13 -25.35 8.33
N VAL A 36 0.57 -25.56 7.13
CA VAL A 36 -0.10 -24.51 6.35
C VAL A 36 -1.32 -23.97 7.10
N VAL A 37 -2.15 -24.84 7.67
CA VAL A 37 -3.31 -24.39 8.46
C VAL A 37 -2.85 -23.57 9.67
N ALA A 38 -1.89 -24.08 10.43
CA ALA A 38 -1.42 -23.46 11.67
C ALA A 38 -0.67 -22.14 11.44
N GLU A 39 0.17 -22.05 10.42
CA GLU A 39 1.04 -20.88 10.19
C GLU A 39 0.50 -19.86 9.20
N ILE A 40 -0.45 -20.24 8.34
CA ILE A 40 -1.01 -19.35 7.30
C ILE A 40 -2.48 -19.05 7.56
N PHE A 41 -3.34 -20.08 7.60
CA PHE A 41 -4.79 -19.84 7.71
C PHE A 41 -5.23 -19.41 9.10
N ARG A 42 -4.44 -19.73 10.13
CA ARG A 42 -4.57 -19.29 11.52
C ARG A 42 -3.47 -18.31 11.93
N ASP A 43 -2.97 -17.54 10.96
CA ASP A 43 -2.04 -16.45 11.26
C ASP A 43 -2.71 -15.42 12.19
N PRO A 44 -2.14 -15.08 13.36
CA PRO A 44 -2.79 -14.20 14.32
C PRO A 44 -3.15 -12.80 13.78
N ILE A 45 -2.39 -12.30 12.79
CA ILE A 45 -2.74 -11.03 12.13
C ILE A 45 -3.99 -11.22 11.26
N CYS A 46 -4.10 -12.33 10.55
CA CYS A 46 -5.26 -12.64 9.72
C CYS A 46 -6.50 -13.07 10.51
N ASP A 47 -6.36 -13.51 11.76
CA ASP A 47 -7.50 -13.77 12.65
C ASP A 47 -8.26 -12.46 12.97
N ASP A 48 -7.52 -11.38 13.24
CA ASP A 48 -8.11 -10.05 13.50
C ASP A 48 -8.37 -9.24 12.22
N PHE A 49 -7.51 -9.40 11.21
CA PHE A 49 -7.47 -8.60 9.98
C PHE A 49 -7.37 -9.51 8.76
N ALA A 50 -8.46 -10.24 8.51
CA ALA A 50 -8.49 -11.32 7.52
C ALA A 50 -8.39 -10.82 6.07
N PRO A 51 -7.68 -11.59 5.21
CA PRO A 51 -7.89 -11.58 3.78
C PRO A 51 -9.35 -11.82 3.41
N LYS A 52 -9.71 -11.51 2.16
CA LYS A 52 -11.06 -11.77 1.65
C LYS A 52 -11.42 -13.24 1.82
N GLN A 53 -12.56 -13.54 2.43
CA GLN A 53 -12.94 -14.92 2.75
C GLN A 53 -13.02 -15.80 1.49
N ALA A 54 -13.45 -15.22 0.35
CA ALA A 54 -13.50 -15.92 -0.93
C ALA A 54 -12.11 -16.31 -1.46
N TYR A 55 -11.08 -15.53 -1.14
CA TYR A 55 -9.69 -15.81 -1.51
C TYR A 55 -9.17 -17.03 -0.73
N THR A 56 -9.30 -17.01 0.60
CA THR A 56 -8.92 -18.13 1.47
C THR A 56 -9.66 -19.42 1.09
N TYR A 57 -10.98 -19.34 0.85
CA TYR A 57 -11.77 -20.50 0.41
C TYR A 57 -11.24 -21.12 -0.90
N ARG A 58 -10.89 -20.29 -1.90
CA ARG A 58 -10.37 -20.78 -3.19
C ARG A 58 -9.03 -21.50 -3.02
N ILE A 59 -8.13 -20.95 -2.22
CA ILE A 59 -6.83 -21.58 -1.92
C ILE A 59 -7.05 -22.96 -1.29
N ILE A 60 -7.82 -23.03 -0.19
CA ILE A 60 -8.06 -24.29 0.52
C ILE A 60 -8.69 -25.32 -0.40
N LYS A 61 -9.70 -24.91 -1.19
CA LYS A 61 -10.37 -25.80 -2.14
C LYS A 61 -9.41 -26.35 -3.19
N MET A 62 -8.52 -25.53 -3.73
CA MET A 62 -7.51 -25.98 -4.69
C MET A 62 -6.48 -26.91 -4.05
N TYR A 63 -6.10 -26.65 -2.80
CA TYR A 63 -5.16 -27.48 -2.07
C TYR A 63 -5.72 -28.86 -1.75
N VAL A 64 -6.96 -28.93 -1.26
CA VAL A 64 -7.69 -30.20 -1.08
C VAL A 64 -7.82 -30.95 -2.40
N HIS A 65 -8.15 -30.25 -3.49
CA HIS A 65 -8.23 -30.88 -4.81
C HIS A 65 -6.90 -31.48 -5.28
N ASP A 66 -5.78 -30.77 -5.07
CA ASP A 66 -4.45 -31.28 -5.42
C ASP A 66 -4.12 -32.58 -4.64
N ALA A 67 -4.48 -32.65 -3.35
CA ALA A 67 -4.29 -33.85 -2.52
C ALA A 67 -5.16 -35.04 -2.98
N GLU A 68 -6.43 -34.79 -3.28
CA GLU A 68 -7.36 -35.81 -3.81
C GLU A 68 -6.85 -36.39 -5.15
N MET A 69 -6.38 -35.52 -6.05
CA MET A 69 -5.88 -35.95 -7.37
C MET A 69 -4.57 -36.73 -7.29
N ALA A 70 -3.75 -36.49 -6.27
CA ALA A 70 -2.57 -37.28 -5.99
C ALA A 70 -2.89 -38.63 -5.32
N GLY A 71 -4.14 -38.87 -4.90
CA GLY A 71 -4.55 -40.04 -4.13
C GLY A 71 -3.96 -40.06 -2.71
N GLY A 72 -3.60 -38.89 -2.17
CA GLY A 72 -3.07 -38.74 -0.82
C GLY A 72 -4.16 -38.51 0.22
N ASP A 73 -3.79 -38.64 1.50
CA ASP A 73 -4.66 -38.31 2.61
C ASP A 73 -4.76 -36.78 2.80
N ILE A 74 -5.92 -36.32 3.25
CA ILE A 74 -6.17 -34.92 3.59
C ILE A 74 -6.20 -34.82 5.11
N SER A 75 -5.50 -33.84 5.68
CA SER A 75 -5.45 -33.68 7.14
C SER A 75 -6.80 -33.21 7.69
N ASP A 76 -7.11 -33.67 8.91
CA ASP A 76 -8.33 -33.28 9.61
C ASP A 76 -8.39 -31.75 9.83
N GLU A 77 -7.25 -31.10 10.07
CA GLU A 77 -7.16 -29.65 10.24
C GLU A 77 -7.49 -28.91 8.94
N LEU A 78 -6.97 -29.36 7.80
CA LEU A 78 -7.26 -28.75 6.50
C LEU A 78 -8.73 -28.92 6.10
N MET A 79 -9.29 -30.11 6.36
CA MET A 79 -10.72 -30.36 6.14
C MET A 79 -11.60 -29.53 7.08
N ALA A 80 -11.26 -29.43 8.35
CA ALA A 80 -11.98 -28.60 9.32
C ALA A 80 -11.99 -27.13 8.88
N GLU A 81 -10.85 -26.62 8.41
CA GLU A 81 -10.72 -25.26 7.89
C GLU A 81 -11.60 -25.05 6.65
N LEU A 82 -11.60 -25.98 5.69
CA LEU A 82 -12.50 -25.94 4.52
C LEU A 82 -13.98 -25.91 4.94
N MET A 83 -14.38 -26.78 5.86
CA MET A 83 -15.77 -26.90 6.33
C MET A 83 -16.24 -25.66 7.08
N ALA A 84 -15.36 -25.02 7.86
CA ALA A 84 -15.64 -23.74 8.51
C ALA A 84 -15.96 -22.66 7.46
N ARG A 85 -15.19 -22.58 6.36
CA ARG A 85 -15.41 -21.60 5.29
C ARG A 85 -16.66 -21.91 4.45
N ILE A 86 -16.99 -23.18 4.22
CA ILE A 86 -18.25 -23.59 3.56
C ILE A 86 -19.47 -23.22 4.40
N SER A 87 -19.39 -23.36 5.72
CA SER A 87 -20.50 -23.01 6.62
C SER A 87 -20.79 -21.50 6.63
N ASN A 88 -19.76 -20.69 6.38
CA ASN A 88 -19.84 -19.22 6.30
C ASN A 88 -20.13 -18.66 4.88
N ASN A 89 -20.49 -19.52 3.92
CA ASN A 89 -20.60 -19.27 2.47
C ASN A 89 -21.73 -18.31 2.02
N LYS A 90 -22.38 -17.58 2.93
CA LYS A 90 -23.51 -16.70 2.56
C LYS A 90 -23.11 -15.35 1.95
N CYS A 91 -21.83 -15.00 1.80
CA CYS A 91 -21.43 -13.65 1.39
C CYS A 91 -20.18 -13.50 0.49
N PHE A 92 -19.74 -14.51 -0.28
CA PHE A 92 -18.45 -14.40 -1.02
C PHE A 92 -18.44 -13.45 -2.24
N ASN A 93 -19.58 -12.86 -2.62
CA ASN A 93 -19.75 -12.27 -3.96
C ASN A 93 -19.99 -10.75 -3.96
N SER A 94 -19.80 -10.04 -2.85
CA SER A 94 -19.80 -8.57 -2.93
C SER A 94 -18.45 -8.07 -3.48
N LEU A 95 -18.50 -7.32 -4.58
CA LEU A 95 -17.34 -6.61 -5.13
C LEU A 95 -16.86 -5.50 -4.18
N ASP A 96 -17.79 -4.99 -3.38
CA ASP A 96 -17.63 -3.90 -2.42
C ASP A 96 -17.21 -4.41 -1.03
N GLU A 97 -16.88 -5.71 -0.91
CA GLU A 97 -16.46 -6.29 0.37
C GLU A 97 -15.10 -5.73 0.80
N LEU A 98 -15.12 -5.00 1.90
CA LEU A 98 -13.91 -4.57 2.60
C LEU A 98 -13.24 -5.77 3.25
N HIS A 99 -11.94 -5.85 3.08
CA HIS A 99 -11.08 -6.89 3.64
C HIS A 99 -9.71 -6.29 3.92
N HIS A 100 -8.81 -7.05 4.53
CA HIS A 100 -7.49 -6.56 4.89
C HIS A 100 -6.41 -7.23 4.07
N VAL A 101 -5.40 -6.45 3.75
CA VAL A 101 -4.12 -6.91 3.21
C VAL A 101 -3.01 -6.44 4.15
N SER A 102 -2.00 -7.27 4.35
CA SER A 102 -0.88 -6.97 5.25
C SER A 102 0.45 -7.17 4.56
N TYR A 103 1.34 -6.18 4.64
CA TYR A 103 2.64 -6.19 4.00
C TYR A 103 3.73 -6.12 5.05
N ARG A 104 4.68 -7.06 5.00
CA ARG A 104 5.79 -7.12 5.95
C ARG A 104 6.81 -6.03 5.68
N LEU A 105 7.21 -5.34 6.75
CA LEU A 105 8.29 -4.37 6.70
C LEU A 105 9.63 -5.13 6.72
N ARG A 106 10.28 -5.23 5.56
CA ARG A 106 11.58 -5.93 5.41
C ARG A 106 12.74 -5.04 5.88
N GLN A 107 12.75 -4.69 7.17
CA GLN A 107 13.78 -3.88 7.82
C GLN A 107 14.74 -4.73 8.66
N PRO A 108 15.99 -4.26 8.92
CA PRO A 108 16.88 -4.91 9.85
C PRO A 108 16.23 -5.03 11.25
N ASN A 109 16.16 -6.26 11.78
CA ASN A 109 15.51 -6.62 13.06
C ASN A 109 13.98 -6.64 13.08
N ALA A 110 13.31 -6.47 11.92
CA ALA A 110 11.86 -6.62 11.87
C ALA A 110 11.45 -8.07 12.15
N SER A 111 10.47 -8.24 13.02
CA SER A 111 9.77 -9.51 13.23
C SER A 111 8.88 -9.83 12.03
N ARG A 112 8.56 -11.11 11.82
CA ARG A 112 7.54 -11.53 10.84
C ARG A 112 6.15 -10.94 11.11
N HIS A 113 5.92 -10.38 12.30
CA HIS A 113 4.68 -9.73 12.72
C HIS A 113 4.67 -8.21 12.49
N ASP A 114 5.82 -7.63 12.11
CA ASP A 114 5.97 -6.20 11.81
C ASP A 114 5.44 -5.94 10.40
N VAL A 115 4.12 -5.81 10.30
CA VAL A 115 3.40 -5.65 9.04
C VAL A 115 2.53 -4.39 9.07
N ILE A 116 2.48 -3.68 7.95
CA ILE A 116 1.46 -2.65 7.71
C ILE A 116 0.21 -3.32 7.18
N THR A 117 -0.89 -3.16 7.92
CA THR A 117 -2.19 -3.73 7.54
C THR A 117 -3.10 -2.62 7.04
N CYS A 118 -3.69 -2.79 5.86
CA CYS A 118 -4.65 -1.85 5.29
C CYS A 118 -5.97 -2.56 4.99
N ARG A 119 -7.08 -1.95 5.39
CA ARG A 119 -8.40 -2.31 4.87
C ARG A 119 -8.59 -1.70 3.50
N VAL A 120 -8.99 -2.53 2.55
CA VAL A 120 -9.10 -2.23 1.12
C VAL A 120 -10.41 -2.80 0.55
N ALA A 121 -10.81 -2.31 -0.61
CA ALA A 121 -11.94 -2.84 -1.38
C ALA A 121 -11.45 -3.61 -2.63
N THR A 122 -12.18 -4.68 -3.02
CA THR A 122 -11.77 -5.55 -4.15
C THR A 122 -11.97 -4.87 -5.50
N ALA A 123 -13.10 -4.19 -5.65
CA ALA A 123 -13.39 -3.33 -6.78
C ALA A 123 -14.26 -2.20 -6.25
N HIS A 124 -13.89 -0.96 -6.53
CA HIS A 124 -14.82 0.13 -6.31
C HIS A 124 -14.64 1.22 -7.35
N ASN A 125 -15.78 1.83 -7.68
CA ASN A 125 -15.93 3.00 -8.52
C ASN A 125 -15.24 4.25 -7.91
N GLU A 126 -14.67 4.11 -6.72
CA GLU A 126 -13.88 5.11 -6.01
C GLU A 126 -12.44 4.59 -5.86
N VAL A 127 -11.57 5.09 -6.74
CA VAL A 127 -10.14 4.73 -6.88
C VAL A 127 -9.37 4.69 -5.53
N GLY A 128 -9.80 5.44 -4.51
CA GLY A 128 -9.08 5.62 -3.24
C GLY A 128 -9.08 4.44 -2.25
N MET A 129 -9.86 3.37 -2.46
CA MET A 129 -9.89 2.22 -1.53
C MET A 129 -9.05 1.01 -1.96
N LYS A 130 -8.30 1.14 -3.06
CA LYS A 130 -7.33 0.16 -3.54
C LYS A 130 -5.90 0.65 -3.26
N LEU A 131 -4.96 -0.27 -3.09
CA LEU A 131 -3.53 0.04 -3.13
C LEU A 131 -3.04 0.08 -4.58
N TRP A 132 -2.43 1.20 -4.97
CA TRP A 132 -1.92 1.42 -6.33
C TRP A 132 -0.41 1.23 -6.38
N GLU A 133 0.06 0.76 -7.54
CA GLU A 133 1.45 0.34 -7.78
C GLU A 133 2.46 1.47 -7.47
N ALA A 134 2.14 2.71 -7.85
CA ALA A 134 2.97 3.88 -7.54
C ALA A 134 3.07 4.20 -6.03
N GLY A 135 2.08 3.82 -5.22
CA GLY A 135 2.16 3.93 -3.76
C GLY A 135 3.20 2.97 -3.16
N PHE A 136 3.21 1.72 -3.64
CA PHE A 136 4.26 0.75 -3.26
C PHE A 136 5.64 1.22 -3.67
N TYR A 137 5.79 1.69 -4.92
CA TYR A 137 7.05 2.19 -5.44
C TYR A 137 7.61 3.36 -4.63
N LEU A 138 6.74 4.30 -4.24
CA LEU A 138 7.10 5.44 -3.41
C LEU A 138 7.46 5.04 -1.98
N ALA A 139 6.77 4.03 -1.42
CA ALA A 139 7.07 3.47 -0.11
C ALA A 139 8.48 2.81 -0.10
N GLU A 140 8.80 2.03 -1.13
CA GLU A 140 10.13 1.43 -1.31
C GLU A 140 11.23 2.47 -1.46
N TYR A 141 10.98 3.52 -2.25
CA TYR A 141 11.91 4.65 -2.36
C TYR A 141 12.20 5.24 -0.98
N GLY A 142 11.16 5.45 -0.16
CA GLY A 142 11.31 5.98 1.19
C GLY A 142 12.05 5.08 2.17
N LEU A 143 11.86 3.77 2.07
CA LEU A 143 12.62 2.79 2.85
C LEU A 143 14.09 2.72 2.41
N ALA A 144 14.37 2.88 1.11
CA ALA A 144 15.73 2.87 0.56
C ALA A 144 16.48 4.20 0.77
N HIS A 145 15.75 5.32 0.90
CA HIS A 145 16.30 6.67 1.06
C HIS A 145 15.79 7.35 2.34
N PRO A 146 16.04 6.76 3.53
CA PRO A 146 15.46 7.24 4.78
C PRO A 146 15.88 8.68 5.12
N THR A 147 17.07 9.13 4.69
CA THR A 147 17.55 10.52 4.85
C THR A 147 16.70 11.54 4.12
N ALA A 148 15.97 11.15 3.06
CA ALA A 148 15.07 12.04 2.35
C ALA A 148 13.87 12.46 3.22
N PHE A 149 13.54 11.70 4.25
CA PHE A 149 12.36 11.90 5.11
C PHE A 149 12.70 12.09 6.59
N ALA A 150 13.91 11.71 7.03
CA ALA A 150 14.35 11.77 8.42
C ALA A 150 14.07 13.12 9.11
N ASN A 151 13.34 13.09 10.22
CA ASN A 151 12.91 14.25 11.01
C ASN A 151 12.11 15.32 10.24
N LYS A 152 11.64 15.03 9.02
CA LYS A 152 10.85 15.96 8.22
C LYS A 152 9.36 15.80 8.51
N ARG A 153 8.61 16.88 8.32
CA ARG A 153 7.15 16.86 8.29
C ARG A 153 6.69 16.56 6.87
N VAL A 154 6.09 15.39 6.68
CA VAL A 154 5.64 14.89 5.38
C VAL A 154 4.13 15.07 5.25
N ILE A 155 3.66 15.47 4.07
CA ILE A 155 2.25 15.44 3.70
C ILE A 155 2.05 14.57 2.45
N GLU A 156 1.13 13.63 2.49
CA GLU A 156 0.73 12.81 1.35
C GLU A 156 -0.59 13.32 0.77
N LEU A 157 -0.59 13.67 -0.52
CA LEU A 157 -1.80 14.00 -1.27
C LEU A 157 -2.41 12.74 -1.88
N GLY A 158 -3.74 12.63 -1.83
CA GLY A 158 -4.47 11.52 -2.46
C GLY A 158 -4.01 10.17 -1.90
N ALA A 159 -3.88 10.07 -0.58
CA ALA A 159 -3.30 8.93 0.10
C ALA A 159 -4.13 7.64 -0.07
N GLY A 160 -5.41 7.75 -0.43
CA GLY A 160 -6.31 6.60 -0.55
C GLY A 160 -6.39 5.81 0.75
N ALA A 161 -5.90 4.57 0.74
CA ALA A 161 -5.82 3.72 1.94
C ALA A 161 -4.66 4.08 2.89
N GLY A 162 -3.73 4.95 2.47
CA GLY A 162 -2.64 5.49 3.31
C GLY A 162 -1.34 4.69 3.33
N PHE A 163 -1.21 3.67 2.48
CA PHE A 163 -0.11 2.70 2.56
C PHE A 163 1.28 3.37 2.56
N THR A 164 1.53 4.32 1.66
CA THR A 164 2.83 5.00 1.56
C THR A 164 3.20 5.70 2.86
N GLY A 165 2.33 6.59 3.36
CA GLY A 165 2.56 7.33 4.59
C GLY A 165 2.72 6.43 5.81
N LEU A 166 1.96 5.32 5.87
CA LEU A 166 2.07 4.33 6.95
C LEU A 166 3.42 3.61 6.93
N VAL A 167 3.90 3.18 5.76
CA VAL A 167 5.21 2.53 5.62
C VAL A 167 6.34 3.50 5.97
N LEU A 168 6.27 4.75 5.52
CA LEU A 168 7.25 5.78 5.87
C LEU A 168 7.30 6.02 7.38
N ALA A 169 6.14 6.12 8.02
CA ALA A 169 6.02 6.36 9.45
C ALA A 169 6.51 5.18 10.31
N ALA A 170 6.35 3.95 9.81
CA ALA A 170 6.83 2.75 10.48
C ALA A 170 8.33 2.47 10.26
N ASN A 171 9.04 3.33 9.53
CA ASN A 171 10.49 3.20 9.36
C ASN A 171 11.23 3.59 10.64
N ALA A 172 11.65 2.61 11.43
CA ALA A 172 12.32 2.84 12.71
C ALA A 172 13.76 3.38 12.57
N ALA A 173 14.41 3.22 11.41
CA ALA A 173 15.82 3.58 11.25
C ALA A 173 16.05 5.10 11.23
N GLN A 174 15.32 5.83 10.38
CA GLN A 174 15.32 7.30 10.35
C GLN A 174 13.91 7.79 10.02
N PRO A 175 12.99 7.76 11.00
CA PRO A 175 11.59 8.09 10.76
C PRO A 175 11.42 9.57 10.38
N PRO A 176 10.34 9.91 9.65
CA PRO A 176 9.86 11.28 9.59
C PRO A 176 9.53 11.83 10.98
N GLY A 177 9.53 13.15 11.14
CA GLY A 177 9.08 13.78 12.38
C GLY A 177 7.57 13.73 12.55
N HIS A 178 6.82 13.73 11.43
CA HIS A 178 5.37 13.61 11.38
C HIS A 178 4.93 13.30 9.95
N VAL A 179 3.89 12.48 9.78
CA VAL A 179 3.23 12.25 8.48
C VAL A 179 1.77 12.69 8.56
N LEU A 180 1.35 13.58 7.67
CA LEU A 180 -0.06 13.90 7.42
C LEU A 180 -0.50 13.17 6.15
N VAL A 181 -1.42 12.21 6.26
CA VAL A 181 -2.04 11.56 5.09
C VAL A 181 -3.37 12.24 4.77
N THR A 182 -3.57 12.60 3.51
CA THR A 182 -4.76 13.38 3.10
C THR A 182 -5.48 12.77 1.92
N ASP A 183 -6.80 12.91 1.92
CA ASP A 183 -7.69 12.61 0.80
C ASP A 183 -8.89 13.56 0.87
N TYR A 184 -9.82 13.51 -0.08
CA TYR A 184 -10.98 14.41 -0.12
C TYR A 184 -12.32 13.67 0.04
N ALA A 185 -12.41 12.43 -0.45
CA ALA A 185 -13.68 11.71 -0.46
C ALA A 185 -14.03 11.23 0.96
N PRO A 186 -15.22 11.54 1.52
CA PRO A 186 -15.56 11.23 2.91
C PRO A 186 -15.39 9.75 3.30
N VAL A 187 -15.77 8.84 2.41
CA VAL A 187 -15.69 7.40 2.66
C VAL A 187 -14.24 6.88 2.56
N VAL A 188 -13.43 7.45 1.66
CA VAL A 188 -11.98 7.17 1.60
C VAL A 188 -11.29 7.69 2.86
N LEU A 189 -11.62 8.91 3.31
CA LEU A 189 -11.11 9.49 4.55
C LEU A 189 -11.49 8.69 5.79
N GLN A 190 -12.71 8.15 5.85
CA GLN A 190 -13.12 7.26 6.94
C GLN A 190 -12.26 5.99 6.95
N ASN A 191 -11.98 5.41 5.78
CA ASN A 191 -11.13 4.22 5.68
C ASN A 191 -9.66 4.53 5.99
N LEU A 192 -9.16 5.67 5.54
CA LEU A 192 -7.81 6.15 5.83
C LEU A 192 -7.59 6.31 7.34
N ARG A 193 -8.54 6.94 8.05
CA ARG A 193 -8.52 7.05 9.52
C ARG A 193 -8.48 5.69 10.19
N TYR A 194 -9.35 4.78 9.76
CA TYR A 194 -9.36 3.41 10.26
C TYR A 194 -7.99 2.72 10.07
N ASN A 195 -7.35 2.86 8.91
CA ASN A 195 -6.04 2.26 8.66
C ASN A 195 -4.93 2.90 9.53
N VAL A 196 -4.96 4.21 9.76
CA VAL A 196 -4.02 4.88 10.67
C VAL A 196 -4.22 4.39 12.11
N GLU A 197 -5.45 4.37 12.60
CA GLU A 197 -5.78 3.91 13.96
C GLU A 197 -5.39 2.44 14.17
N LEU A 198 -5.65 1.59 13.18
CA LEU A 198 -5.27 0.19 13.19
C LEU A 198 -3.77 -0.01 13.38
N ASN A 199 -2.95 0.64 12.55
CA ASN A 199 -1.49 0.48 12.62
C ASN A 199 -0.91 1.16 13.86
N ALA A 200 -1.52 2.25 14.35
CA ALA A 200 -1.15 2.86 15.63
C ALA A 200 -1.45 1.92 16.81
N PHE A 201 -2.63 1.30 16.84
CA PHE A 201 -3.04 0.33 17.86
C PHE A 201 -2.07 -0.87 17.93
N ARG A 202 -1.61 -1.33 16.77
CA ARG A 202 -0.61 -2.41 16.66
C ARG A 202 0.83 -1.97 16.98
N GLY A 203 1.04 -0.70 17.35
CA GLY A 203 2.36 -0.15 17.67
C GLY A 203 3.27 0.12 16.47
N MET A 204 2.80 -0.13 15.25
CA MET A 204 3.62 0.02 14.03
C MET A 204 4.01 1.48 13.74
N LEU A 205 3.21 2.43 14.21
CA LEU A 205 3.44 3.86 14.02
C LEU A 205 4.14 4.53 15.22
N ALA A 206 4.70 3.75 16.15
CA ALA A 206 5.47 4.29 17.26
C ALA A 206 6.68 5.16 16.84
N PRO A 207 7.40 4.88 15.72
CA PRO A 207 8.52 5.71 15.30
C PRO A 207 8.13 7.12 14.82
N CYS A 208 6.90 7.31 14.32
CA CYS A 208 6.47 8.57 13.73
C CYS A 208 4.95 8.79 13.90
N PRO A 209 4.50 9.93 14.47
CA PRO A 209 3.09 10.24 14.54
C PRO A 209 2.48 10.43 13.15
N VAL A 210 1.34 9.79 12.92
CA VAL A 210 0.56 9.91 11.69
C VAL A 210 -0.80 10.53 12.01
N THR A 211 -1.18 11.56 11.27
CA THR A 211 -2.51 12.17 11.35
C THR A 211 -3.19 12.17 9.99
N THR A 212 -4.52 12.35 10.00
CA THR A 212 -5.33 12.43 8.78
C THR A 212 -5.98 13.80 8.65
N ALA A 213 -6.09 14.34 7.44
CA ALA A 213 -6.93 15.50 7.18
C ALA A 213 -7.65 15.40 5.84
N ALA A 214 -8.80 16.08 5.73
CA ALA A 214 -9.46 16.28 4.45
C ALA A 214 -8.70 17.35 3.66
N LEU A 215 -8.35 17.05 2.42
CA LEU A 215 -7.67 17.97 1.51
C LEU A 215 -8.27 17.82 0.12
N ASP A 216 -9.18 18.73 -0.22
CA ASP A 216 -9.77 18.83 -1.55
C ASP A 216 -8.97 19.86 -2.36
N TRP A 217 -8.33 19.40 -3.44
CA TRP A 217 -7.49 20.26 -4.28
C TRP A 217 -8.25 21.45 -4.87
N THR A 218 -9.58 21.37 -5.00
CA THR A 218 -10.38 22.45 -5.60
C THR A 218 -10.53 23.66 -4.70
N ASN A 219 -10.44 23.49 -3.38
CA ASN A 219 -10.68 24.55 -2.40
C ASN A 219 -9.57 24.70 -1.35
N TRP A 220 -8.56 23.82 -1.33
CA TRP A 220 -7.50 23.85 -0.32
C TRP A 220 -6.67 25.13 -0.37
N THR A 221 -6.43 25.74 0.79
CA THR A 221 -5.46 26.82 0.96
C THR A 221 -4.49 26.45 2.05
N TRP A 222 -3.26 26.92 1.93
CA TRP A 222 -2.29 26.70 2.97
C TRP A 222 -2.24 27.89 3.94
N ASP A 223 -2.42 27.62 5.23
CA ASP A 223 -2.30 28.64 6.27
C ASP A 223 -0.85 28.71 6.80
N ASP A 224 -0.33 29.93 6.94
CA ASP A 224 1.09 30.20 7.24
C ASP A 224 1.53 29.75 8.65
N CYS A 225 0.60 29.55 9.58
CA CYS A 225 0.91 29.35 11.01
C CYS A 225 0.94 27.89 11.48
N GLU A 226 0.38 26.93 10.74
CA GLU A 226 0.18 25.55 11.24
C GLU A 226 0.78 24.44 10.35
N MET A 227 1.12 24.74 9.08
CA MET A 227 1.41 23.73 8.05
C MET A 227 2.83 23.82 7.45
N ALA A 228 3.85 23.88 8.30
CA ALA A 228 5.25 23.77 7.86
C ALA A 228 5.60 22.31 7.54
N PHE A 229 5.11 21.79 6.41
CA PHE A 229 5.58 20.53 5.83
C PHE A 229 6.83 20.77 4.98
N ASP A 230 7.81 19.88 5.07
CA ASP A 230 9.07 19.95 4.32
C ASP A 230 8.99 19.15 3.01
N VAL A 231 8.25 18.03 3.03
CA VAL A 231 8.13 17.13 1.88
C VAL A 231 6.66 16.86 1.60
N LEU A 232 6.27 17.05 0.35
CA LEU A 232 4.99 16.59 -0.17
C LEU A 232 5.23 15.31 -0.96
N ILE A 233 4.39 14.31 -0.78
CA ILE A 233 4.44 13.09 -1.59
C ILE A 233 3.09 12.81 -2.24
N ALA A 234 3.10 12.16 -3.39
CA ALA A 234 1.89 11.74 -4.08
C ALA A 234 2.15 10.45 -4.87
N GLY A 235 1.45 9.37 -4.53
CA GLY A 235 1.44 8.12 -5.27
C GLY A 235 0.23 8.06 -6.19
N ASP A 236 0.46 7.87 -7.49
CA ASP A 236 -0.59 7.64 -8.50
C ASP A 236 -1.67 8.74 -8.62
N CYS A 237 -1.34 10.00 -8.28
CA CYS A 237 -2.24 11.14 -8.39
C CYS A 237 -2.32 11.77 -9.80
N VAL A 238 -1.47 11.31 -10.74
CA VAL A 238 -1.35 11.85 -12.10
C VAL A 238 -2.13 10.97 -13.08
N TYR A 239 -3.46 11.05 -13.07
CA TYR A 239 -4.31 10.21 -13.92
C TYR A 239 -5.49 10.95 -14.59
N ASP A 240 -6.02 12.01 -13.98
CA ASP A 240 -7.12 12.82 -14.54
C ASP A 240 -6.61 14.22 -14.92
N VAL A 241 -6.50 14.49 -16.22
CA VAL A 241 -6.02 15.79 -16.73
C VAL A 241 -6.88 16.95 -16.23
N ARG A 242 -8.16 16.72 -15.91
CA ARG A 242 -9.08 17.75 -15.42
C ARG A 242 -8.72 18.25 -14.02
N SER A 243 -8.04 17.44 -13.21
CA SER A 243 -7.64 17.81 -11.85
C SER A 243 -6.29 18.53 -11.78
N PHE A 244 -5.53 18.57 -12.89
CA PHE A 244 -4.20 19.16 -12.91
C PHE A 244 -4.18 20.65 -12.53
N PRO A 245 -5.11 21.52 -12.97
CA PRO A 245 -5.10 22.93 -12.54
C PRO A 245 -5.19 23.09 -11.02
N ASP A 246 -6.05 22.30 -10.37
CA ASP A 246 -6.22 22.32 -8.91
C ASP A 246 -5.02 21.74 -8.18
N LEU A 247 -4.48 20.62 -8.68
CA LEU A 247 -3.24 20.02 -8.17
C LEU A 247 -2.06 21.00 -8.27
N MET A 248 -1.90 21.69 -9.40
CA MET A 248 -0.84 22.68 -9.60
C MET A 248 -0.99 23.86 -8.65
N ARG A 249 -2.22 24.29 -8.37
CA ARG A 249 -2.47 25.36 -7.39
C ARG A 249 -1.99 24.97 -5.99
N VAL A 250 -2.31 23.77 -5.55
CA VAL A 250 -1.85 23.23 -4.25
C VAL A 250 -0.32 23.09 -4.23
N LEU A 251 0.25 22.48 -5.27
CA LEU A 251 1.67 22.19 -5.39
C LEU A 251 2.52 23.47 -5.49
N ALA A 252 2.16 24.41 -6.35
CA ALA A 252 2.89 25.67 -6.52
C ALA A 252 2.86 26.50 -5.23
N ALA A 253 1.75 26.51 -4.50
CA ALA A 253 1.67 27.18 -3.20
C ALA A 253 2.57 26.51 -2.14
N PHE A 254 2.66 25.18 -2.15
CA PHE A 254 3.57 24.42 -1.29
C PHE A 254 5.05 24.68 -1.60
N LEU A 255 5.42 24.65 -2.88
CA LEU A 255 6.80 24.81 -3.35
C LEU A 255 7.33 26.25 -3.27
N LYS A 256 6.45 27.26 -3.10
CA LYS A 256 6.87 28.66 -2.85
C LYS A 256 7.61 28.83 -1.53
N ARG A 257 7.46 27.90 -0.58
CA ARG A 257 8.14 27.97 0.71
C ARG A 257 9.62 27.57 0.58
N PRO A 258 10.52 28.19 1.35
CA PRO A 258 11.91 27.76 1.36
C PRO A 258 12.04 26.30 1.79
N ARG A 259 12.98 25.57 1.17
CA ARG A 259 13.38 24.21 1.55
C ARG A 259 12.30 23.14 1.40
N THR A 260 11.19 23.42 0.72
CA THR A 260 10.20 22.39 0.39
C THR A 260 10.57 21.64 -0.89
N THR A 261 10.14 20.39 -0.96
CA THR A 261 10.25 19.56 -2.16
C THR A 261 9.05 18.64 -2.25
N ALA A 262 8.64 18.27 -3.46
CA ALA A 262 7.60 17.27 -3.66
C ALA A 262 8.14 16.06 -4.40
N ILE A 263 7.65 14.86 -4.08
CA ILE A 263 8.07 13.61 -4.73
C ILE A 263 6.82 12.91 -5.24
N PHE A 264 6.75 12.71 -6.55
CA PHE A 264 5.62 12.06 -7.21
C PHE A 264 6.07 10.72 -7.78
N ALA A 265 5.32 9.66 -7.46
CA ALA A 265 5.41 8.39 -8.17
C ALA A 265 4.19 8.27 -9.09
N SER A 266 4.43 8.16 -10.40
CA SER A 266 3.38 8.15 -11.41
C SER A 266 3.47 6.90 -12.27
N THR A 267 2.40 6.09 -12.28
CA THR A 267 2.29 4.95 -13.20
C THR A 267 1.97 5.45 -14.60
N ILE A 268 2.86 5.23 -15.56
CA ILE A 268 2.69 5.69 -16.95
C ILE A 268 1.75 4.74 -17.69
N ARG A 269 0.44 5.00 -17.57
CA ARG A 269 -0.61 4.28 -18.30
C ARG A 269 -0.92 4.91 -19.65
N ASN A 270 -0.75 6.24 -19.74
CA ASN A 270 -0.95 7.02 -20.95
C ASN A 270 0.13 8.11 -21.02
N ALA A 271 0.99 8.04 -22.03
CA ALA A 271 2.08 8.99 -22.21
C ALA A 271 1.60 10.43 -22.40
N ALA A 272 0.44 10.64 -23.05
CA ALA A 272 -0.13 11.98 -23.25
C ALA A 272 -0.64 12.58 -21.93
N THR A 273 -1.22 11.76 -21.03
CA THR A 273 -1.61 12.22 -19.68
C THR A 273 -0.39 12.66 -18.88
N PHE A 274 0.70 11.89 -18.92
CA PHE A 274 1.93 12.26 -18.22
C PHE A 274 2.58 13.49 -18.84
N GLN A 275 2.61 13.60 -20.17
CA GLN A 275 3.11 14.80 -20.84
C GLN A 275 2.30 16.04 -20.46
N ALA A 276 0.96 15.95 -20.40
CA ALA A 276 0.13 17.06 -19.95
C ALA A 276 0.43 17.49 -18.50
N PHE A 277 0.85 16.56 -17.64
CA PHE A 277 1.32 16.89 -16.29
C PHE A 277 2.65 17.64 -16.33
N LEU A 278 3.61 17.19 -17.14
CA LEU A 278 4.90 17.89 -17.32
C LEU A 278 4.71 19.31 -17.89
N ASP A 279 3.79 19.47 -18.85
CA ASP A 279 3.45 20.77 -19.43
C ASP A 279 2.86 21.72 -18.38
N GLN A 280 2.04 21.19 -17.46
CA GLN A 280 1.49 21.94 -16.33
C GLN A 280 2.56 22.36 -15.31
N LEU A 281 3.53 21.49 -15.00
CA LEU A 281 4.67 21.84 -14.16
C LEU A 281 5.47 23.01 -14.76
N HIS A 282 5.78 22.93 -16.05
CA HIS A 282 6.49 23.99 -16.77
C HIS A 282 5.71 25.31 -16.76
N ALA A 283 4.40 25.28 -17.02
CA ALA A 283 3.54 26.47 -16.99
C ALA A 283 3.50 27.16 -15.62
N HIS A 284 3.75 26.43 -14.53
CA HIS A 284 3.78 26.94 -13.16
C HIS A 284 5.18 27.22 -12.61
N ALA A 285 6.22 27.16 -13.47
CA ALA A 285 7.62 27.32 -13.07
C ALA A 285 8.04 26.34 -11.96
N ILE A 286 7.68 25.07 -12.13
CA ILE A 286 8.10 23.96 -11.27
C ILE A 286 9.10 23.10 -12.06
N ASP A 287 10.33 23.06 -11.58
CA ASP A 287 11.36 22.17 -12.12
C ASP A 287 11.13 20.75 -11.61
N TYR A 288 11.37 19.76 -12.46
CA TYR A 288 11.33 18.35 -12.09
C TYR A 288 12.64 17.65 -12.43
N THR A 289 13.06 16.73 -11.57
CA THR A 289 14.18 15.83 -11.80
C THR A 289 13.71 14.41 -11.58
N GLU A 290 14.04 13.52 -12.51
CA GLU A 290 13.76 12.10 -12.33
C GLU A 290 14.75 11.50 -11.34
N LEU A 291 14.22 10.81 -10.33
CA LEU A 291 15.02 10.18 -9.30
C LEU A 291 15.46 8.78 -9.74
N PRO A 292 16.65 8.31 -9.31
CA PRO A 292 17.13 6.98 -9.63
C PRO A 292 16.15 5.88 -9.16
N CYS A 293 15.98 4.87 -10.01
CA CYS A 293 15.16 3.69 -9.74
C CYS A 293 15.96 2.52 -9.14
N ASP A 294 17.19 2.78 -8.67
CA ASP A 294 18.11 1.76 -8.13
C ASP A 294 17.85 1.54 -6.64
N PHE A 295 16.76 0.83 -6.33
CA PHE A 295 16.43 0.39 -4.98
C PHE A 295 15.64 -0.92 -5.03
N PRO A 296 15.72 -1.75 -3.96
CA PRO A 296 15.14 -3.09 -3.96
C PRO A 296 13.62 -3.07 -4.10
N ALA A 297 13.09 -4.12 -4.73
CA ALA A 297 11.67 -4.45 -4.68
C ALA A 297 11.36 -5.13 -3.33
N LEU A 298 10.69 -4.40 -2.44
CA LEU A 298 10.31 -4.84 -1.10
C LEU A 298 8.84 -5.24 -1.02
N PHE A 299 7.99 -4.87 -1.97
CA PHE A 299 6.59 -5.27 -2.03
C PHE A 299 6.26 -5.90 -3.38
N THR A 300 5.26 -6.78 -3.40
CA THR A 300 4.79 -7.42 -4.63
C THR A 300 3.76 -6.54 -5.31
N TYR A 301 4.04 -6.11 -6.55
CA TYR A 301 3.10 -5.37 -7.39
C TYR A 301 3.55 -5.39 -8.86
N ALA A 302 2.61 -5.22 -9.78
CA ALA A 302 2.88 -5.24 -11.21
C ALA A 302 3.41 -3.90 -11.75
N ASN A 303 3.90 -3.89 -12.98
CA ASN A 303 4.21 -2.66 -13.75
C ASN A 303 5.24 -1.72 -13.11
N ARG A 304 6.18 -2.24 -12.30
CA ARG A 304 7.27 -1.46 -11.69
C ARG A 304 8.02 -0.60 -12.70
N ASP A 305 8.39 -1.18 -13.84
CA ASP A 305 9.16 -0.50 -14.90
C ASP A 305 8.39 0.64 -15.59
N SER A 306 7.07 0.68 -15.41
CA SER A 306 6.20 1.72 -15.94
C SER A 306 6.03 2.89 -14.97
N ILE A 307 6.66 2.87 -13.79
CA ILE A 307 6.51 3.92 -12.77
C ILE A 307 7.68 4.91 -12.89
N ARG A 308 7.36 6.20 -12.88
CA ARG A 308 8.34 7.29 -12.89
C ARG A 308 8.30 8.02 -11.55
N LEU A 309 9.46 8.19 -10.93
CA LEU A 309 9.63 8.93 -9.70
C LEU A 309 10.26 10.29 -10.00
N THR A 310 9.56 11.36 -9.68
CA THR A 310 10.01 12.73 -9.97
C THR A 310 10.07 13.56 -8.71
N GLU A 311 11.25 14.13 -8.42
CA GLU A 311 11.41 15.21 -7.45
C GLU A 311 11.05 16.53 -8.10
N LEU A 312 10.20 17.33 -7.44
CA LEU A 312 9.70 18.61 -7.90
C LEU A 312 10.17 19.71 -6.96
N ARG A 313 10.62 20.83 -7.54
CA ARG A 313 11.10 22.02 -6.81
C ARG A 313 10.61 23.28 -7.50
N ALA A 314 10.46 24.37 -6.75
CA ALA A 314 10.22 25.67 -7.38
C ALA A 314 11.40 26.02 -8.28
N ALA A 315 11.12 26.53 -9.48
CA ALA A 315 12.17 26.91 -10.40
C ALA A 315 13.08 27.98 -9.81
N THR A 316 14.39 27.79 -9.98
CA THR A 316 15.36 28.78 -9.56
C THR A 316 15.24 29.98 -10.51
N ARG A 317 14.79 31.14 -10.03
CA ARG A 317 14.84 32.37 -10.84
C ARG A 317 16.31 32.66 -11.13
N GLN A 318 16.72 32.49 -12.39
CA GLN A 318 18.00 33.00 -12.90
C GLN A 318 17.99 34.53 -12.93
#